data_AF-S5MEV2-F1
#
_entry.id   AF-S5MEV2-F1
#
_cell.length_a   1.000
_cell.length_b   1.000
_cell.length_c   1.000
_cell.angle_alpha   90.00
_cell.angle_beta   90.00
_cell.angle_gamma   90.00
#
_symmetry.space_group_name_H-M   'P 1'
#
loop_
_entity.id
_entity.type
_entity.pdbx_description
1 polymer ?
#
loop_
_entity_poly.entity_id
_entity_poly.type
_entity_poly.pdbx_seq_one_letter_code
_entity_poly.pdbx_strand_id
1 'polypeptide(L)'
;MKKEIRVLVILLFAITTFIFSLSVIKKQQIFQGSVFVQEYIDDSGSINSDLYLISDKSLNINLIDYIILETNQGSMFVYSSQLEYSNSLIRININNIGSIKYPKNNVLIFGDKISWLSYLMSNAF
;
A
#
# COMPACT_ATOMS: atom_id res chain seq x y z
N MET A 1 11.43 32.45 38.84
CA MET A 1 11.36 31.04 39.26
C MET A 1 9.97 30.40 39.18
N LYS A 2 8.99 30.66 40.07
CA LYS A 2 7.68 29.95 40.04
C LYS A 2 6.89 30.11 38.72
N LYS A 3 6.95 31.29 38.09
CA LYS A 3 6.30 31.55 36.79
C LYS A 3 6.99 30.81 35.63
N GLU A 4 8.33 30.82 35.58
CA GLU A 4 9.10 30.11 34.55
C GLU A 4 8.88 28.61 34.62
N ILE A 5 8.88 28.03 35.84
CA ILE A 5 8.60 26.60 36.04
C ILE A 5 7.18 26.27 35.56
N ARG A 6 6.18 27.12 35.86
CA ARG A 6 4.82 26.93 35.35
C ARG A 6 4.76 26.95 33.82
N VAL A 7 5.48 27.87 33.18
CA VAL A 7 5.56 27.96 31.71
C VAL A 7 6.21 26.69 31.12
N LEU A 8 7.32 26.24 31.71
CA LEU A 8 8.00 25.01 31.28
C LEU A 8 7.08 23.78 31.39
N VAL A 9 6.33 23.65 32.48
CA VAL A 9 5.37 22.55 32.67
C VAL A 9 4.25 22.59 31.64
N ILE A 10 3.70 23.77 31.34
CA ILE A 10 2.66 23.94 30.31
C ILE A 10 3.19 23.55 28.93
N LEU A 11 4.41 24.00 28.58
CA LEU A 11 5.04 23.65 27.31
C LEU A 11 5.28 22.14 27.19
N LEU A 12 5.80 21.50 28.25
CA LEU A 12 6.02 20.05 28.27
C LEU A 12 4.71 19.29 28.10
N PHE A 13 3.65 19.72 28.79
CA PHE A 13 2.33 19.12 28.65
C PHE A 13 1.80 19.27 27.22
N ALA A 14 1.89 20.46 26.64
CA ALA A 14 1.46 20.71 25.26
C ALA A 14 2.20 19.82 24.24
N ILE A 15 3.53 19.69 24.37
CA ILE A 15 4.34 18.82 23.52
C ILE A 15 3.92 17.35 23.69
N THR A 16 3.71 16.91 24.92
CA THR A 16 3.31 15.52 25.22
C THR A 16 1.94 15.21 24.63
N THR A 17 0.95 16.10 24.80
CA THR A 17 -0.39 15.94 24.22
C THR A 17 -0.32 15.91 22.70
N PHE A 18 0.52 16.76 22.09
CA PHE A 18 0.71 16.78 20.65
C PHE A 18 1.30 15.46 20.12
N ILE A 19 2.39 14.96 20.73
CA ILE A 19 3.00 13.67 20.36
C ILE A 19 2.01 12.51 20.55
N PHE A 20 1.25 12.53 21.65
CA PHE A 20 0.21 11.55 21.89
C PHE A 20 -0.85 11.56 20.79
N SER A 21 -1.33 12.74 20.39
CA SER A 21 -2.31 12.87 19.30
C SER A 21 -1.78 12.30 17.97
N LEU A 22 -0.51 12.55 17.63
CA LEU A 22 0.12 12.01 16.42
C LEU A 22 0.25 10.48 16.44
N SER A 23 0.37 9.90 17.64
CA SER A 23 0.47 8.45 17.83
C SER A 23 -0.89 7.76 17.68
N VAL A 24 -1.97 8.42 18.08
CA VAL A 24 -3.34 7.85 18.06
C VAL A 24 -4.02 8.01 16.70
N ILE A 25 -3.83 9.16 16.04
CA ILE A 25 -4.45 9.40 14.73
C ILE A 25 -3.74 8.53 13.69
N LYS A 26 -4.50 7.67 13.01
CA LYS A 26 -4.00 6.81 11.95
C LYS A 26 -4.42 7.30 10.57
N LYS A 27 -3.56 7.13 9.58
CA LYS A 27 -3.78 7.45 8.17
C LYS A 27 -3.48 6.22 7.32
N GLN A 28 -4.31 5.97 6.30
CA GLN A 28 -4.08 4.92 5.33
C GLN A 28 -2.83 5.23 4.50
N GLN A 29 -1.99 4.22 4.28
CA GLN A 29 -0.89 4.33 3.33
C GLN A 29 -1.40 4.07 1.91
N ILE A 30 -0.96 4.90 0.96
CA ILE A 30 -1.28 4.74 -0.45
C ILE A 30 0.03 4.75 -1.22
N PHE A 31 0.23 3.72 -2.02
CA PHE A 31 1.39 3.58 -2.89
C PHE A 31 0.94 3.51 -4.35
N GLN A 32 1.79 4.01 -5.23
CA GLN A 32 1.61 3.84 -6.66
C GLN A 32 2.38 2.60 -7.10
N GLY A 33 1.81 1.88 -8.05
CA GLY A 33 2.47 0.77 -8.72
C GLY A 33 2.00 0.65 -10.17
N SER A 34 2.44 -0.43 -10.80
CA SER A 34 1.99 -0.85 -12.11
C SER A 34 1.76 -2.36 -12.10
N VAL A 35 1.18 -2.87 -13.18
CA VAL A 35 1.08 -4.32 -13.40
C VAL A 35 1.99 -4.78 -14.52
N PHE A 36 2.48 -6.01 -14.39
CA PHE A 36 3.18 -6.75 -15.42
C PHE A 36 2.38 -8.00 -15.75
N VAL A 37 2.08 -8.22 -17.03
CA VAL A 37 1.40 -9.44 -17.50
C VAL A 37 2.45 -10.35 -18.10
N GLN A 38 2.54 -11.58 -17.60
CA GLN A 38 3.42 -12.62 -18.15
C GLN A 38 2.58 -13.72 -18.77
N GLU A 39 2.76 -13.94 -20.06
CA GLU A 39 2.14 -15.06 -20.78
C GLU A 39 3.10 -16.25 -20.83
N TYR A 40 2.58 -17.44 -20.64
CA TYR A 40 3.33 -18.70 -20.75
C TYR A 40 2.44 -19.80 -21.28
N ILE A 41 3.08 -20.83 -21.84
CA ILE A 41 2.41 -22.04 -22.30
C ILE A 41 2.67 -23.10 -21.24
N ASP A 42 1.60 -23.70 -20.70
CA ASP A 42 1.74 -24.80 -19.77
C ASP A 42 2.08 -26.12 -20.47
N ASP A 43 2.36 -27.16 -19.68
CA ASP A 43 2.69 -28.49 -20.20
C ASP A 43 1.56 -29.12 -21.04
N SER A 44 0.33 -28.59 -20.92
CA SER A 44 -0.84 -29.03 -21.70
C SER A 44 -0.98 -28.29 -23.04
N GLY A 45 -0.13 -27.30 -23.31
CA GLY A 45 -0.20 -26.45 -24.50
C GLY A 45 -1.21 -25.30 -24.38
N SER A 46 -1.78 -25.06 -23.20
CA SER A 46 -2.70 -23.95 -22.96
C SER A 46 -1.91 -22.67 -22.70
N ILE A 47 -2.35 -21.57 -23.32
CA ILE A 47 -1.80 -20.23 -23.08
C ILE A 47 -2.42 -19.70 -21.78
N ASN A 48 -1.59 -19.51 -20.77
CA ASN A 48 -1.97 -18.90 -19.50
C ASN A 48 -1.31 -17.53 -19.37
N SER A 49 -1.93 -16.67 -18.58
CA SER A 49 -1.39 -15.36 -18.24
C SER A 49 -1.38 -15.20 -16.73
N ASP A 50 -0.27 -14.72 -16.19
CA ASP A 50 -0.16 -14.30 -14.79
C ASP A 50 -0.07 -12.77 -14.72
N LEU A 51 -0.73 -12.18 -13.74
CA LEU A 51 -0.68 -10.75 -13.46
C LEU A 51 0.16 -10.50 -12.21
N TYR A 52 1.20 -9.66 -12.33
CA TYR A 52 2.11 -9.32 -11.25
C TYR A 52 2.02 -7.83 -10.91
N LEU A 53 2.06 -7.52 -9.62
CA LEU A 53 2.14 -6.16 -9.10
C LEU A 53 3.60 -5.73 -8.99
N ILE A 54 3.91 -4.57 -9.57
CA ILE A 54 5.22 -3.93 -9.48
C ILE A 54 5.08 -2.61 -8.76
N SER A 55 5.94 -2.36 -7.78
CA SER A 55 6.02 -1.08 -7.07
C SER A 55 7.48 -0.71 -6.86
N ASP A 56 7.73 0.59 -6.74
CA ASP A 56 9.01 1.17 -6.36
C ASP A 56 9.36 0.91 -4.88
N LYS A 57 8.36 0.53 -4.08
CA LYS A 57 8.54 0.18 -2.67
C LYS A 57 8.47 -1.33 -2.44
N SER A 58 9.23 -1.79 -1.44
CA SER A 58 9.08 -3.16 -0.93
C SER A 58 7.72 -3.28 -0.24
N LEU A 59 6.85 -4.12 -0.80
CA LEU A 59 5.50 -4.33 -0.31
C LEU A 59 5.37 -5.68 0.38
N ASN A 60 4.76 -5.67 1.57
CA ASN A 60 4.34 -6.88 2.25
C ASN A 60 2.84 -7.10 1.98
N ILE A 61 2.45 -8.23 1.40
CA ILE A 61 1.04 -8.56 1.11
C ILE A 61 0.18 -8.46 2.39
N ASN A 62 0.73 -8.84 3.54
CA ASN A 62 0.02 -8.77 4.83
C ASN A 62 -0.30 -7.35 5.29
N LEU A 63 0.36 -6.34 4.70
CA LEU A 63 0.14 -4.93 5.00
C LEU A 63 -0.67 -4.24 3.90
N ILE A 64 -1.17 -4.98 2.91
CA ILE A 64 -2.05 -4.46 1.86
C ILE A 64 -3.48 -4.80 2.26
N ASP A 65 -4.36 -3.81 2.32
CA ASP A 65 -5.80 -4.03 2.49
C ASP A 65 -6.42 -4.40 1.13
N TYR A 66 -6.22 -3.54 0.13
CA TYR A 66 -6.70 -3.73 -1.23
C TYR A 66 -5.91 -2.93 -2.25
N ILE A 67 -6.12 -3.25 -3.51
CA ILE A 67 -5.51 -2.64 -4.68
C ILE A 67 -6.62 -2.17 -5.62
N ILE A 68 -6.46 -1.01 -6.23
CA ILE A 68 -7.31 -0.54 -7.32
C ILE A 68 -6.54 -0.71 -8.63
N LEU A 69 -7.05 -1.59 -9.48
CA LEU A 69 -6.55 -1.83 -10.83
C LEU A 69 -7.40 -1.07 -11.85
N GLU A 70 -6.76 -0.49 -12.85
CA GLU A 70 -7.47 0.11 -13.98
C GLU A 70 -7.81 -0.97 -15.01
N THR A 71 -9.06 -1.03 -15.44
CA THR A 71 -9.53 -1.95 -16.49
C THR A 71 -10.03 -1.15 -17.68
N ASN A 72 -10.25 -1.82 -18.81
CA ASN A 72 -10.86 -1.21 -19.99
C ASN A 72 -12.31 -0.74 -19.72
N GLN A 73 -12.92 -1.16 -18.61
CA GLN A 73 -14.30 -0.85 -18.23
C GLN A 73 -14.40 0.04 -16.98
N GLY A 74 -13.29 0.49 -16.41
CA GLY A 74 -13.27 1.31 -15.20
C GLY A 74 -12.18 0.88 -14.21
N SER A 75 -12.56 0.65 -12.96
CA SER A 75 -11.63 0.24 -11.91
C SER A 75 -12.12 -1.03 -11.21
N MET A 76 -11.19 -1.92 -10.88
CA MET A 76 -11.44 -3.16 -10.15
C MET A 76 -10.71 -3.10 -8.80
N PHE A 77 -11.42 -3.45 -7.74
CA PHE A 77 -10.83 -3.63 -6.41
C PHE A 77 -10.35 -5.07 -6.29
N VAL A 78 -9.10 -5.25 -5.87
CA VAL A 78 -8.51 -6.55 -5.57
C VAL A 78 -8.07 -6.56 -4.12
N TYR A 79 -8.62 -7.47 -3.33
CA TYR A 79 -8.33 -7.55 -1.90
C TYR A 79 -7.10 -8.44 -1.64
N SER A 80 -6.52 -8.31 -0.45
CA SER A 80 -5.33 -9.10 -0.05
C SER A 80 -5.50 -10.61 -0.16
N SER A 81 -6.73 -11.12 0.00
CA SER A 81 -7.06 -12.55 -0.18
C SER A 81 -6.83 -13.07 -1.61
N GLN A 82 -6.69 -12.17 -2.58
CA GLN A 82 -6.44 -12.48 -3.99
C GLN A 82 -4.97 -12.20 -4.38
N LEU A 83 -4.12 -11.88 -3.41
CA LEU A 83 -2.70 -11.61 -3.61
C LEU A 83 -1.88 -12.78 -3.08
N GLU A 84 -0.92 -13.24 -3.87
CA GLU A 84 -0.06 -14.36 -3.51
C GLU A 84 1.39 -14.03 -3.86
N TYR A 85 2.34 -14.52 -3.06
CA TYR A 85 3.74 -14.46 -3.44
C TYR A 85 4.05 -15.57 -4.44
N SER A 86 4.57 -15.19 -5.61
CA SER A 86 5.11 -16.10 -6.62
C SER A 86 6.44 -15.55 -7.11
N ASN A 87 7.50 -16.36 -7.02
CA ASN A 87 8.86 -15.97 -7.45
C ASN A 87 9.35 -14.62 -6.87
N SER A 88 9.07 -14.37 -5.59
CA SER A 88 9.38 -13.10 -4.89
C SER A 88 8.63 -11.86 -5.42
N LEU A 89 7.69 -12.04 -6.34
CA LEU A 89 6.76 -11.00 -6.80
C LEU A 89 5.37 -11.23 -6.22
N ILE A 90 4.58 -10.17 -6.16
CA ILE A 90 3.18 -10.25 -5.74
C ILE A 90 2.35 -10.56 -6.98
N ARG A 91 1.83 -11.78 -7.07
CA ARG A 91 0.87 -12.21 -8.10
C ARG A 91 -0.55 -11.83 -7.68
N ILE A 92 -1.31 -11.31 -8.63
CA ILE A 92 -2.71 -10.93 -8.49
C ILE A 92 -3.56 -12.04 -9.13
N ASN A 93 -4.30 -12.76 -8.31
CA ASN A 93 -5.16 -13.86 -8.75
C ASN A 93 -6.55 -13.36 -9.14
N ILE A 94 -6.77 -13.14 -10.44
CA ILE A 94 -8.06 -12.70 -11.01
C ILE A 94 -8.45 -13.54 -12.23
N ASN A 95 -9.74 -13.80 -12.39
CA ASN A 95 -10.26 -14.66 -13.46
C ASN A 95 -10.19 -14.04 -14.86
N ASN A 96 -10.07 -12.72 -14.99
CA ASN A 96 -10.17 -12.03 -16.29
C ASN A 96 -9.05 -10.99 -16.49
N ILE A 97 -7.83 -11.49 -16.70
CA ILE A 97 -6.64 -10.66 -16.95
C ILE A 97 -6.76 -9.86 -18.25
N GLY A 98 -7.46 -10.38 -19.27
CA GLY A 98 -7.64 -9.68 -20.56
C GLY A 98 -8.43 -8.37 -20.47
N SER A 99 -9.13 -8.12 -19.35
CA SER A 99 -9.82 -6.86 -19.11
C SER A 99 -8.92 -5.73 -18.58
N ILE A 100 -7.70 -6.06 -18.16
CA ILE A 100 -6.76 -5.13 -17.54
C ILE A 100 -6.16 -4.20 -18.59
N LYS A 101 -6.11 -2.90 -18.29
CA LYS A 101 -5.54 -1.90 -19.19
C LYS A 101 -4.00 -2.02 -19.19
N TYR A 102 -3.43 -2.69 -20.19
CA TYR A 102 -1.99 -2.95 -20.29
C TYR A 102 -1.42 -2.36 -21.59
N PRO A 103 -0.15 -1.87 -21.65
CA PRO A 103 0.88 -1.84 -20.59
C PRO A 103 0.79 -0.66 -19.64
N LYS A 104 -0.05 0.35 -19.95
CA LYS A 104 -0.22 1.53 -19.11
C LYS A 104 -1.30 1.29 -18.07
N ASN A 105 -0.98 0.50 -17.04
CA ASN A 105 -1.82 0.36 -15.86
C ASN A 105 -1.17 1.09 -14.68
N ASN A 106 -1.83 2.14 -14.20
CA ASN A 106 -1.46 2.73 -12.92
C ASN A 106 -2.30 2.06 -11.84
N VAL A 107 -1.61 1.51 -10.87
CA VAL A 107 -2.22 0.79 -9.75
C VAL A 107 -2.09 1.64 -8.50
N LEU A 108 -3.18 1.73 -7.74
CA LEU A 108 -3.15 2.31 -6.40
C LEU A 108 -3.24 1.20 -5.37
N ILE A 109 -2.26 1.14 -4.47
CA ILE A 109 -2.10 0.08 -3.48
C ILE A 109 -2.41 0.71 -2.13
N PHE A 110 -3.47 0.25 -1.48
CA PHE A 110 -3.92 0.74 -0.19
C PHE A 110 -3.39 -0.20 0.89
N GLY A 111 -2.39 0.27 1.62
CA GLY A 111 -1.77 -0.46 2.72
C GLY A 111 -2.26 0.00 4.08
N ASP A 112 -1.98 -0.79 5.11
CA ASP A 112 -2.43 -0.61 6.49
C ASP A 112 -2.40 0.83 7.02
N LYS A 113 -3.30 1.12 7.97
CA LYS A 113 -3.35 2.41 8.65
C LYS A 113 -2.19 2.55 9.63
N ILE A 114 -1.27 3.46 9.34
CA ILE A 114 -0.15 3.81 10.23
C ILE A 114 -0.43 5.08 11.01
N SER A 115 0.21 5.25 12.17
CA SER A 115 0.10 6.49 12.94
C SER A 115 0.75 7.66 12.18
N TRP A 116 0.25 8.87 12.39
CA TRP A 116 0.87 10.07 11.82
C TRP A 116 2.32 10.24 12.29
N LEU A 117 2.61 9.86 13.54
CA LEU A 117 3.98 9.84 14.05
C LEU A 117 4.87 8.92 13.21
N SER A 118 4.44 7.68 12.98
CA SER A 118 5.18 6.71 12.13
C SER A 118 5.37 7.23 10.72
N TYR A 119 4.34 7.84 10.13
CA TYR A 119 4.40 8.41 8.78
C TYR A 119 5.40 9.57 8.67
N LEU A 120 5.43 10.46 9.65
CA LEU A 120 6.37 11.58 9.67
C LEU A 120 7.80 11.07 9.84
N MET A 121 8.01 10.11 10.74
CA MET A 121 9.33 9.48 10.93
C MET A 121 9.82 8.77 9.68
N SER A 122 8.95 8.05 8.94
CA SER A 122 9.35 7.33 7.72
C SER A 122 9.64 8.23 6.51
N ASN A 123 9.30 9.52 6.56
CA ASN A 123 9.60 10.49 5.50
C ASN A 123 10.71 11.47 5.90
N ALA A 124 11.06 11.56 7.18
CA ALA A 124 12.12 12.44 7.69
C ALA A 124 13.51 11.80 7.64
N PHE A 125 13.58 10.47 7.54
CA PHE A 125 14.79 9.66 7.44
C PHE A 125 14.71 8.79 6.19
#